data_AF-A0A2N7CGH0-F1
#
_entry.id   AF-A0A2N7CGH0-F1
#
_cell.length_a   1.000
_cell.length_b   1.000
_cell.length_c   1.000
_cell.angle_alpha   90.00
_cell.angle_beta   90.00
_cell.angle_gamma   90.00
#
_symmetry.space_group_name_H-M   'P 1'
#
loop_
_entity.id
_entity.type
_entity.pdbx_description
1 polymer ?
#
loop_
_entity_poly.entity_id
_entity_poly.type
_entity_poly.pdbx_seq_one_letter_code
_entity_poly.pdbx_strand_id
1 'polypeptide(L)'
;MGKHELACNIMSVKQEKNEGKCLNLLDKVQCNAEKLNKLLDKQEKYQKLTATIKSSYKTEMTSAQFLSQLTSKLNGAPELLKTEGIFRLSVTAGGPTAQAILATDNMESLVGKCGEEPGIIISSVIKKEFENALTVEDKANISELVDKCSKDKKLIPSLSELPEPLGDVITTFQWVAKYSDINKMPADNLSSIMAMKLIDKNEEISKYKDFINRCIEQKVTVETL
;
A
#
# COMPACT_ATOMS: atom_id res chain seq x y z
N MET A 1 -39.61 -2.38 -85.66
CA MET A 1 -38.90 -1.85 -84.48
C MET A 1 -37.41 -1.85 -84.80
N GLY A 2 -36.80 -0.66 -84.87
CA GLY A 2 -35.43 -0.48 -85.35
C GLY A 2 -34.39 -0.79 -84.26
N LYS A 3 -33.21 -1.30 -84.65
CA LYS A 3 -32.12 -1.68 -83.73
C LYS A 3 -31.74 -0.59 -82.70
N HIS A 4 -31.98 0.68 -83.04
CA HIS A 4 -31.77 1.83 -82.16
C HIS A 4 -32.73 1.87 -80.95
N GLU A 5 -33.99 1.50 -81.15
CA GLU A 5 -35.02 1.52 -80.10
C GLU A 5 -34.75 0.43 -79.04
N LEU A 6 -34.26 -0.73 -79.50
CA LEU A 6 -33.82 -1.82 -78.63
C LEU A 6 -32.57 -1.45 -77.81
N ALA A 7 -31.61 -0.73 -78.40
CA ALA A 7 -30.41 -0.27 -77.71
C ALA A 7 -30.75 0.76 -76.61
N CYS A 8 -31.65 1.70 -76.88
CA CYS A 8 -32.13 2.66 -75.88
C CYS A 8 -32.81 1.95 -74.69
N ASN A 9 -33.71 0.99 -74.95
CA ASN A 9 -34.38 0.24 -73.89
C ASN A 9 -33.41 -0.58 -73.03
N ILE A 10 -32.39 -1.20 -73.63
CA ILE A 10 -31.36 -1.94 -72.88
C ILE A 10 -30.52 -1.00 -72.01
N MET A 11 -30.19 0.21 -72.49
CA MET A 11 -29.46 1.19 -71.70
C MET A 11 -30.29 1.70 -70.51
N SER A 12 -31.56 2.05 -70.72
CA SER A 12 -32.45 2.49 -69.65
C SER A 12 -32.60 1.45 -68.55
N VAL A 13 -32.83 0.17 -68.90
CA VAL A 13 -32.95 -0.92 -67.93
C VAL A 13 -31.64 -1.17 -67.17
N LYS A 14 -30.48 -1.02 -67.82
CA LYS A 14 -29.17 -1.12 -67.14
C LYS A 14 -28.94 0.05 -66.19
N GLN A 15 -29.37 1.24 -66.57
CA GLN A 15 -29.25 2.44 -65.76
C GLN A 15 -30.12 2.36 -64.51
N GLU A 16 -31.39 1.97 -64.63
CA GLU A 16 -32.30 1.74 -63.50
C GLU A 16 -31.78 0.66 -62.54
N LYS A 17 -31.22 -0.44 -63.07
CA LYS A 17 -30.58 -1.50 -62.25
C LYS A 17 -29.34 -1.01 -61.52
N ASN A 18 -28.57 -0.10 -62.11
CA ASN A 18 -27.39 0.47 -61.48
C ASN A 18 -27.77 1.52 -60.42
N GLU A 19 -28.77 2.35 -60.70
CA GLU A 19 -29.33 3.32 -59.74
C GLU A 19 -29.91 2.60 -58.51
N GLY A 20 -30.66 1.51 -58.70
CA GLY A 20 -31.15 0.68 -57.60
C GLY A 20 -30.04 0.02 -56.76
N LYS A 21 -28.91 -0.34 -57.38
CA LYS A 21 -27.72 -0.84 -56.64
C LYS A 21 -27.03 0.29 -55.86
N CYS A 22 -26.92 1.47 -56.44
CA CYS A 22 -26.33 2.65 -55.77
C CYS A 22 -27.16 3.08 -54.56
N LEU A 23 -28.49 3.10 -54.66
CA LEU A 23 -29.40 3.39 -53.55
C LEU A 23 -29.21 2.40 -52.39
N ASN A 24 -29.19 1.10 -52.67
CA ASN A 24 -28.95 0.08 -51.64
C ASN A 24 -27.57 0.18 -50.98
N LEU A 25 -26.56 0.67 -51.70
CA LEU A 25 -25.22 0.92 -51.14
C LEU A 25 -25.22 2.16 -50.23
N LEU A 26 -25.91 3.23 -50.64
CA LEU A 26 -26.08 4.44 -49.83
C LEU A 26 -26.76 4.14 -48.49
N ASP A 27 -27.85 3.37 -48.50
CA ASP A 27 -28.56 2.97 -47.28
C ASP A 27 -27.67 2.16 -46.32
N LYS A 28 -26.83 1.27 -46.86
CA LYS A 28 -25.86 0.49 -46.07
C LYS A 28 -24.75 1.36 -45.49
N VAL A 29 -24.23 2.31 -46.26
CA VAL A 29 -23.21 3.26 -45.79
C VAL A 29 -23.78 4.14 -44.67
N GLN A 30 -25.00 4.63 -44.83
CA GLN A 30 -25.69 5.44 -43.82
C GLN A 30 -25.93 4.64 -42.53
N CYS A 31 -26.43 3.40 -42.64
CA CYS A 31 -26.63 2.52 -41.49
C CYS A 31 -25.31 2.22 -40.74
N ASN A 32 -24.20 2.05 -41.48
CA ASN A 32 -22.89 1.82 -40.88
C ASN A 32 -22.31 3.07 -40.22
N ALA A 33 -22.52 4.26 -40.80
CA ALA A 33 -22.11 5.52 -40.21
C ALA A 33 -22.83 5.77 -38.86
N GLU A 34 -24.12 5.48 -38.77
CA GLU A 34 -24.88 5.56 -37.52
C GLU A 34 -24.37 4.59 -36.46
N LYS A 35 -24.01 3.36 -36.85
CA LYS A 35 -23.41 2.38 -35.94
C LYS A 35 -22.04 2.84 -35.43
N LEU A 36 -21.24 3.44 -36.30
CA LEU A 36 -19.91 3.96 -35.94
C LEU A 36 -20.03 5.11 -34.93
N ASN A 37 -20.96 6.05 -35.16
CA ASN A 37 -21.21 7.15 -34.22
C ASN A 37 -21.65 6.63 -32.84
N LYS A 38 -22.53 5.62 -32.79
CA LYS A 38 -22.93 4.97 -31.54
C LYS A 38 -21.77 4.28 -30.81
N LEU A 39 -20.77 3.77 -31.53
CA LEU A 39 -19.57 3.17 -30.93
C LEU A 39 -18.60 4.24 -30.41
N LEU A 40 -18.44 5.35 -31.14
CA LEU A 40 -17.64 6.51 -30.71
C LEU A 40 -18.22 7.13 -29.42
N ASP A 41 -19.53 7.33 -29.35
CA ASP A 41 -20.21 7.83 -28.14
C ASP A 41 -19.99 6.90 -26.93
N LYS A 42 -20.01 5.58 -27.17
CA LYS A 42 -19.71 4.59 -26.12
C LYS A 42 -18.26 4.69 -25.68
N GLN A 43 -17.31 4.83 -26.61
CA GLN A 43 -15.89 4.95 -26.33
C GLN A 43 -15.59 6.21 -25.49
N GLU A 44 -16.18 7.37 -25.84
CA GLU A 44 -16.03 8.58 -25.03
C GLU A 44 -16.61 8.41 -23.62
N LYS A 45 -17.76 7.76 -23.49
CA LYS A 45 -18.35 7.44 -22.17
C LYS A 45 -17.45 6.53 -21.34
N TYR A 46 -16.87 5.50 -21.96
CA TYR A 46 -15.89 4.63 -21.30
C TYR A 46 -14.68 5.45 -20.86
N GLN A 47 -14.08 6.26 -21.73
CA GLN A 47 -12.91 7.07 -21.39
C GLN A 47 -13.18 8.06 -20.25
N LYS A 48 -14.34 8.73 -20.26
CA LYS A 48 -14.77 9.61 -19.16
C LYS A 48 -14.95 8.82 -17.86
N LEU A 49 -15.57 7.64 -17.91
CA LEU A 49 -15.72 6.78 -16.74
C LEU A 49 -14.35 6.34 -16.20
N THR A 50 -13.42 5.93 -17.06
CA THR A 50 -12.06 5.52 -16.65
C THR A 50 -11.28 6.70 -16.06
N ALA A 51 -11.43 7.91 -16.60
CA ALA A 51 -10.80 9.11 -16.06
C ALA A 51 -11.38 9.49 -14.70
N THR A 52 -12.71 9.43 -14.54
CA THR A 52 -13.38 9.64 -13.25
C THR A 52 -12.94 8.59 -12.23
N ILE A 53 -12.89 7.31 -12.61
CA ILE A 53 -12.42 6.23 -11.73
C ILE A 53 -10.95 6.50 -11.32
N LYS A 54 -10.07 6.83 -12.27
CA LYS A 54 -8.66 7.18 -12.00
C LYS A 54 -8.50 8.41 -11.10
N SER A 55 -9.34 9.43 -11.23
CA SER A 55 -9.29 10.63 -10.38
C SER A 55 -9.98 10.45 -9.03
N SER A 56 -10.94 9.53 -8.92
CA SER A 56 -11.62 9.16 -7.68
C SER A 56 -10.71 8.35 -6.76
N TYR A 57 -9.77 7.59 -7.33
CA TYR A 57 -8.67 6.99 -6.59
C TYR A 57 -7.56 8.02 -6.38
N LYS A 58 -7.78 9.00 -5.48
CA LYS A 58 -6.66 9.45 -4.65
C LYS A 58 -6.16 8.19 -3.97
N THR A 59 -4.98 7.71 -4.33
CA THR A 59 -4.40 6.50 -3.73
C THR A 59 -4.12 6.85 -2.28
N GLU A 60 -5.10 6.64 -1.40
CA GLU A 60 -4.89 6.72 0.03
C GLU A 60 -3.80 5.71 0.35
N MET A 61 -2.75 6.16 1.04
CA MET A 61 -1.66 5.28 1.41
C MET A 61 -2.20 4.12 2.24
N THR A 62 -1.73 2.91 1.96
CA THR A 62 -2.06 1.73 2.77
C THR A 62 -1.35 1.82 4.13
N SER A 63 -1.83 1.09 5.14
CA SER A 63 -1.16 1.04 6.44
C SER A 63 0.30 0.56 6.34
N ALA A 64 0.62 -0.34 5.41
CA ALA A 64 2.00 -0.76 5.16
C ALA A 64 2.86 0.41 4.63
N GLN A 65 2.33 1.20 3.69
CA GLN A 65 3.02 2.39 3.18
C GLN A 65 3.19 3.47 4.27
N PHE A 66 2.17 3.68 5.10
CA PHE A 66 2.27 4.59 6.25
C PHE A 66 3.34 4.12 7.23
N LEU A 67 3.35 2.83 7.55
CA LEU A 67 4.32 2.23 8.46
C LEU A 67 5.76 2.44 7.95
N SER A 68 6.02 2.12 6.68
CA SER A 68 7.35 2.27 6.08
C SER A 68 7.83 3.73 6.10
N GLN A 69 6.95 4.69 5.80
CA GLN A 69 7.31 6.11 5.85
C GLN A 69 7.49 6.62 7.29
N LEU A 70 6.67 6.18 8.24
CA LEU A 70 6.78 6.59 9.64
C LEU A 70 8.04 6.03 10.30
N THR A 71 8.38 4.76 10.04
CA THR A 71 9.62 4.13 10.52
C THR A 71 10.84 4.81 9.91
N SER A 72 10.82 5.10 8.61
CA SER A 72 11.87 5.88 7.94
C SER A 72 12.03 7.27 8.55
N LYS A 73 10.92 7.98 8.79
CA LYS A 73 10.91 9.31 9.40
C LYS A 73 11.47 9.29 10.83
N LEU A 74 11.11 8.29 11.63
CA LEU A 74 11.62 8.12 12.99
C LEU A 74 13.12 7.75 13.01
N ASN A 75 13.55 6.86 12.11
CA ASN A 75 14.96 6.43 12.01
C ASN A 75 15.87 7.56 11.50
N GLY A 76 15.34 8.47 10.68
CA GLY A 76 16.03 9.67 10.21
C GLY A 76 16.13 10.80 11.24
N ALA A 77 15.54 10.63 12.43
CA ALA A 77 15.44 11.66 13.48
C ALA A 77 16.01 11.14 14.83
N PRO A 78 17.35 11.06 14.99
CA PRO A 78 17.99 10.42 16.14
C PRO A 78 17.60 11.00 17.50
N GLU A 79 17.23 12.27 17.57
CA GLU A 79 16.71 12.94 18.76
C GLU A 79 15.40 12.33 19.24
N LEU A 80 14.52 11.92 18.33
CA LEU A 80 13.23 11.31 18.69
C LEU A 80 13.41 9.90 19.21
N LEU A 81 14.43 9.17 18.74
CA LEU A 81 14.78 7.85 19.25
C LEU A 81 15.23 7.86 20.72
N LYS A 82 15.65 9.02 21.24
CA LYS A 82 16.12 9.20 22.62
C LYS A 82 15.00 9.53 23.61
N THR A 83 13.77 9.73 23.15
CA THR A 83 12.61 9.98 24.01
C THR A 83 12.41 8.83 25.01
N GLU A 84 12.40 9.15 26.30
CA GLU A 84 12.23 8.16 27.36
C GLU A 84 10.88 7.45 27.24
N GLY A 85 10.90 6.11 27.26
CA GLY A 85 9.69 5.30 27.16
C GLY A 85 9.05 5.27 25.78
N ILE A 86 9.79 5.64 24.71
CA ILE A 86 9.34 5.46 23.32
C ILE A 86 8.83 4.02 23.08
N PHE A 87 7.76 3.85 22.29
CA PHE A 87 7.01 2.60 22.11
C PHE A 87 6.30 2.03 23.36
N ARG A 88 6.77 2.28 24.58
CA ARG A 88 6.09 1.86 25.81
C ARG A 88 4.91 2.75 26.14
N LEU A 89 5.12 4.06 26.10
CA LEU A 89 4.08 5.05 26.35
C LEU A 89 3.11 5.12 25.17
N SER A 90 1.90 5.59 25.46
CA SER A 90 0.83 5.77 24.47
C SER A 90 0.35 7.21 24.51
N VAL A 91 -0.05 7.71 23.37
CA VAL A 91 -0.73 9.00 23.25
C VAL A 91 -2.10 8.91 23.93
N THR A 92 -2.49 9.97 24.62
CA THR A 92 -3.85 10.18 25.10
C THR A 92 -4.86 10.14 23.95
N ALA A 93 -6.10 9.76 24.23
CA ALA A 93 -7.13 9.54 23.21
C ALA A 93 -7.32 10.80 22.33
N GLY A 94 -7.16 10.65 21.01
CA GLY A 94 -7.27 11.75 20.04
C GLY A 94 -5.98 12.16 19.32
N GLY A 95 -4.91 11.35 19.41
CA GLY A 95 -3.64 11.59 18.71
C GLY A 95 -3.75 11.76 17.18
N PRO A 96 -2.74 12.35 16.53
CA PRO A 96 -2.74 12.60 15.09
C PRO A 96 -2.77 11.29 14.29
N THR A 97 -3.31 11.38 13.08
CA THR A 97 -3.27 10.27 12.11
C THR A 97 -1.88 10.13 11.50
N ALA A 98 -1.57 8.96 10.92
CA ALA A 98 -0.33 8.73 10.18
C ALA A 98 -0.10 9.80 9.09
N GLN A 99 -1.14 10.10 8.31
CA GLN A 99 -1.10 11.15 7.29
C GLN A 99 -0.75 12.53 7.85
N ALA A 100 -1.30 12.89 9.02
CA ALA A 100 -1.02 14.18 9.66
C ALA A 100 0.42 14.27 10.17
N ILE A 101 0.99 13.17 10.67
CA ILE A 101 2.39 13.10 11.09
C ILE A 101 3.31 13.24 9.87
N LEU A 102 3.02 12.52 8.78
CA LEU A 102 3.85 12.57 7.58
C LEU A 102 3.85 13.95 6.93
N ALA A 103 2.70 14.64 6.91
CA ALA A 103 2.56 16.00 6.40
C ALA A 103 3.18 17.10 7.28
N THR A 104 3.62 16.76 8.50
CA THR A 104 4.24 17.73 9.42
C THR A 104 5.74 17.84 9.15
N ASP A 105 6.22 19.04 8.82
CA ASP A 105 7.66 19.31 8.67
C ASP A 105 8.33 19.65 10.01
N ASN A 106 7.61 20.30 10.93
CA ASN A 106 8.10 20.64 12.27
C ASN A 106 7.52 19.70 13.33
N MET A 107 8.32 18.74 13.80
CA MET A 107 7.91 17.73 14.80
C MET A 107 7.44 18.34 16.13
N GLU A 108 7.97 19.50 16.54
CA GLU A 108 7.55 20.16 17.79
C GLU A 108 6.08 20.57 17.76
N SER A 109 5.52 20.82 16.57
CA SER A 109 4.11 21.15 16.41
C SER A 109 3.15 19.99 16.76
N LEU A 110 3.67 18.76 16.83
CA LEU A 110 2.91 17.59 17.28
C LEU A 110 2.65 17.63 18.80
N VAL A 111 3.58 18.19 19.58
CA VAL A 111 3.47 18.27 21.05
C VAL A 111 2.27 19.11 21.47
N GLY A 112 2.05 20.25 20.81
CA GLY A 112 0.94 21.17 21.14
C GLY A 112 -0.46 20.59 20.94
N LYS A 113 -0.59 19.45 20.23
CA LYS A 113 -1.89 18.81 19.97
C LYS A 113 -2.21 17.68 20.94
N CYS A 114 -1.21 17.05 21.56
CA CYS A 114 -1.42 15.83 22.35
C CYS A 114 -0.78 15.91 23.75
N GLY A 115 0.21 16.77 23.95
CA GLY A 115 0.89 16.94 25.24
C GLY A 115 2.03 15.94 25.48
N GLU A 116 2.24 14.98 24.58
CA GLU A 116 3.38 14.06 24.61
C GLU A 116 4.51 14.47 23.65
N GLU A 117 5.71 13.97 23.91
CA GLU A 117 6.85 14.17 23.02
C GLU A 117 6.63 13.54 21.63
N PRO A 118 7.21 14.11 20.55
CA PRO A 118 6.98 13.61 19.19
C PRO A 118 7.38 12.14 19.01
N GLY A 119 8.42 11.67 19.71
CA GLY A 119 8.82 10.25 19.70
C GLY A 119 7.72 9.30 20.21
N ILE A 120 6.99 9.69 21.28
CA ILE A 120 5.85 8.91 21.81
C ILE A 120 4.69 8.93 20.83
N ILE A 121 4.42 10.07 20.20
CA ILE A 121 3.35 10.23 19.22
C ILE A 121 3.59 9.33 18.01
N ILE A 122 4.76 9.44 17.39
CA ILE A 122 5.10 8.67 16.19
C ILE A 122 5.14 7.17 16.49
N SER A 123 5.79 6.76 17.58
CA SER A 123 5.88 5.34 17.95
C SER A 123 4.51 4.72 18.26
N SER A 124 3.58 5.50 18.82
CA SER A 124 2.20 5.05 19.03
C SER A 124 1.44 4.82 17.72
N VAL A 125 1.62 5.71 16.74
CA VAL A 125 1.00 5.54 15.42
C VAL A 125 1.66 4.40 14.65
N ILE A 126 2.98 4.22 14.75
CA ILE A 126 3.68 3.04 14.20
C ILE A 126 3.07 1.75 14.76
N LYS A 127 2.86 1.64 16.07
CA LYS A 127 2.21 0.46 16.68
C LYS A 127 0.82 0.17 16.10
N LYS A 128 0.05 1.23 15.81
CA LYS A 128 -1.30 1.13 15.25
C LYS A 128 -1.27 0.71 13.78
N GLU A 129 -0.45 1.38 12.97
CA GLU A 129 -0.35 1.06 11.54
C GLU A 129 0.28 -0.31 11.31
N PHE A 130 1.19 -0.76 12.18
CA PHE A 130 1.75 -2.11 12.13
C PHE A 130 0.66 -3.18 12.24
N GLU A 131 -0.25 -3.05 13.21
CA GLU A 131 -1.34 -4.00 13.41
C GLU A 131 -2.28 -4.09 12.19
N ASN A 132 -2.45 -2.97 11.48
CA ASN A 132 -3.26 -2.87 10.26
C ASN A 132 -2.49 -3.28 8.99
N ALA A 133 -1.16 -3.21 8.99
CA ALA A 133 -0.32 -3.51 7.84
C ALA A 133 -0.14 -5.02 7.62
N LEU A 134 -0.27 -5.83 8.68
CA LEU A 134 -0.12 -7.28 8.60
C LEU A 134 -1.35 -7.94 7.98
N THR A 135 -1.13 -8.71 6.92
CA THR A 135 -2.13 -9.60 6.34
C THR A 135 -2.26 -10.89 7.16
N VAL A 136 -3.30 -11.69 6.87
CA VAL A 136 -3.46 -13.03 7.47
C VAL A 136 -2.29 -13.95 7.11
N GLU A 137 -1.78 -13.83 5.88
CA GLU A 137 -0.62 -14.59 5.41
C GLU A 137 0.65 -14.18 6.17
N ASP A 138 0.86 -12.88 6.40
CA ASP A 138 2.02 -12.41 7.19
C ASP A 138 1.99 -12.97 8.61
N LYS A 139 0.82 -12.98 9.26
CA LYS A 139 0.67 -13.55 10.61
C LYS A 139 0.98 -15.04 10.64
N ALA A 140 0.50 -15.80 9.65
CA ALA A 140 0.81 -17.23 9.53
C ALA A 140 2.30 -17.48 9.32
N ASN A 141 2.94 -16.69 8.44
CA ASN A 141 4.38 -16.77 8.18
C ASN A 141 5.20 -16.46 9.44
N ILE A 142 4.81 -15.43 10.21
CA ILE A 142 5.47 -15.08 11.47
C ILE A 142 5.32 -16.21 12.49
N SER A 143 4.13 -16.79 12.66
CA SER A 143 3.90 -17.90 13.58
C SER A 143 4.80 -19.11 13.23
N GLU A 144 4.91 -19.46 11.94
CA GLU A 144 5.80 -20.54 11.49
C GLU A 144 7.29 -20.24 11.78
N LEU A 145 7.73 -19.00 11.55
CA LEU A 145 9.09 -18.57 11.87
C LEU A 145 9.37 -18.63 13.38
N VAL A 146 8.44 -18.16 14.20
CA VAL A 146 8.52 -18.23 15.68
C VAL A 146 8.66 -19.68 16.13
N ASP A 147 7.84 -20.58 15.60
CA ASP A 147 7.91 -22.00 15.95
C ASP A 147 9.22 -22.65 15.53
N LYS A 148 9.73 -22.35 14.32
CA LYS A 148 11.06 -22.82 13.86
C LYS A 148 12.17 -22.32 14.79
N CYS A 149 12.18 -21.04 15.11
CA CYS A 149 13.18 -20.43 15.99
C CYS A 149 13.07 -20.88 17.45
N SER A 150 11.89 -21.32 17.89
CA SER A 150 11.70 -21.88 19.24
C SER A 150 12.31 -23.29 19.37
N LYS A 151 12.28 -24.07 18.29
CA LYS A 151 12.86 -25.42 18.21
C LYS A 151 14.39 -25.37 18.01
N ASP A 152 14.88 -24.40 17.25
CA ASP A 152 16.31 -24.15 17.06
C ASP A 152 16.70 -22.74 17.53
N LYS A 153 17.33 -22.66 18.70
CA LYS A 153 17.79 -21.39 19.28
C LYS A 153 18.87 -20.68 18.47
N LYS A 154 19.57 -21.40 17.59
CA LYS A 154 20.61 -20.82 16.72
C LYS A 154 20.02 -20.21 15.46
N LEU A 155 18.81 -20.62 15.08
CA LEU A 155 18.10 -20.04 13.96
C LEU A 155 17.57 -18.66 14.37
N ILE A 156 18.00 -17.63 13.66
CA ILE A 156 17.43 -16.30 13.72
C ILE A 156 17.29 -15.85 12.27
N PRO A 157 16.07 -15.57 11.79
CA PRO A 157 15.87 -15.19 10.39
C PRO A 157 16.58 -13.87 10.10
N SER A 158 16.97 -13.68 8.84
CA SER A 158 17.43 -12.37 8.37
C SER A 158 16.22 -11.43 8.20
N LEU A 159 16.48 -10.12 8.17
CA LEU A 159 15.42 -9.12 7.97
C LEU A 159 14.65 -9.33 6.65
N SER A 160 15.29 -9.87 5.62
CA SER A 160 14.65 -10.16 4.32
C SER A 160 13.74 -11.38 4.33
N GLU A 161 13.84 -12.24 5.35
CA GLU A 161 12.96 -13.39 5.54
C GLU A 161 11.70 -13.04 6.33
N LEU A 162 11.67 -11.86 6.96
CA LEU A 162 10.50 -11.36 7.68
C LEU A 162 9.53 -10.70 6.69
N PRO A 163 8.21 -10.74 6.97
CA PRO A 163 7.27 -9.85 6.28
C PRO A 163 7.71 -8.39 6.40
N GLU A 164 7.62 -7.64 5.29
CA GLU A 164 8.11 -6.26 5.20
C GLU A 164 7.64 -5.37 6.37
N PRO A 165 6.36 -5.37 6.79
CA PRO A 165 5.93 -4.58 7.94
C PRO A 165 6.66 -4.92 9.24
N LEU A 166 7.00 -6.20 9.46
CA LEU A 166 7.76 -6.61 10.63
C LEU A 166 9.22 -6.22 10.50
N GLY A 167 9.83 -6.40 9.32
CA GLY A 167 11.21 -5.98 9.03
C GLY A 167 11.45 -4.50 9.30
N ASP A 168 10.53 -3.62 8.88
CA ASP A 168 10.60 -2.18 9.11
C ASP A 168 10.59 -1.82 10.61
N VAL A 169 9.70 -2.47 11.37
CA VAL A 169 9.59 -2.24 12.82
C VAL A 169 10.79 -2.81 13.57
N ILE A 170 11.27 -4.00 13.22
CA ILE A 170 12.48 -4.57 13.83
C ILE A 170 13.69 -3.68 13.57
N THR A 171 13.86 -3.18 12.34
CA THR A 171 14.94 -2.23 12.01
C THR A 171 14.85 -0.98 12.87
N THR A 172 13.65 -0.43 13.03
CA THR A 172 13.40 0.72 13.91
C THR A 172 13.74 0.41 15.37
N PHE A 173 13.37 -0.77 15.85
CA PHE A 173 13.68 -1.21 17.21
C PHE A 173 15.17 -1.40 17.44
N GLN A 174 15.91 -1.89 16.45
CA GLN A 174 17.38 -1.94 16.49
C GLN A 174 17.97 -0.53 16.68
N TRP A 175 17.43 0.49 15.99
CA TRP A 175 17.84 1.88 16.17
C TRP A 175 17.49 2.43 17.55
N VAL A 176 16.28 2.16 18.07
CA VAL A 176 15.87 2.57 19.42
C VAL A 176 16.77 1.93 20.49
N ALA A 177 17.06 0.63 20.38
CA ALA A 177 17.86 -0.11 21.34
C ALA A 177 19.30 0.41 21.46
N LYS A 178 19.86 1.03 20.38
CA LYS A 178 21.17 1.70 20.42
C LYS A 178 21.22 2.88 21.40
N TYR A 179 20.09 3.48 21.72
CA TYR A 179 19.96 4.60 22.67
C TYR A 179 19.31 4.19 24.00
N SER A 180 19.35 2.88 24.33
CA SER A 180 18.69 2.31 25.52
C SER A 180 19.18 2.89 26.84
N ASP A 181 20.40 3.41 26.89
CA ASP A 181 20.96 4.15 28.02
C ASP A 181 20.22 5.45 28.32
N ILE A 182 19.68 6.11 27.29
CA ILE A 182 18.90 7.35 27.38
C ILE A 182 17.40 7.04 27.45
N ASN A 183 16.86 6.35 26.44
CA ASN A 183 15.42 6.16 26.29
C ASN A 183 14.82 5.07 27.19
N LYS A 184 15.65 4.27 27.86
CA LYS A 184 15.26 3.15 28.75
C LYS A 184 14.50 2.01 28.06
N MET A 185 14.71 1.85 26.75
CA MET A 185 14.05 0.84 25.90
C MET A 185 15.07 -0.15 25.31
N PRO A 186 15.62 -1.08 26.13
CA PRO A 186 16.40 -2.20 25.61
C PRO A 186 15.53 -3.16 24.78
N ALA A 187 16.19 -4.07 24.05
CA ALA A 187 15.53 -5.07 23.21
C ALA A 187 14.47 -5.90 23.95
N ASP A 188 14.69 -6.26 25.22
CA ASP A 188 13.73 -7.02 26.03
C ASP A 188 12.41 -6.27 26.27
N ASN A 189 12.48 -4.94 26.46
CA ASN A 189 11.30 -4.11 26.63
C ASN A 189 10.54 -3.94 25.31
N LEU A 190 11.27 -3.69 24.21
CA LEU A 190 10.71 -3.52 22.88
C LEU A 190 10.05 -4.81 22.37
N SER A 191 10.69 -5.96 22.57
CA SER A 191 10.16 -7.27 22.20
C SER A 191 8.87 -7.61 22.96
N SER A 192 8.79 -7.25 24.24
CA SER A 192 7.56 -7.42 25.03
C SER A 192 6.39 -6.63 24.45
N ILE A 193 6.63 -5.39 24.00
CA ILE A 193 5.59 -4.54 23.40
C ILE A 193 5.09 -5.13 22.09
N MET A 194 6.00 -5.60 21.24
CA MET A 194 5.67 -6.11 19.91
C MET A 194 5.08 -7.52 19.93
N ALA A 195 5.54 -8.38 20.84
CA ALA A 195 4.96 -9.72 21.00
C ALA A 195 3.45 -9.64 21.28
N MET A 196 3.01 -8.68 22.09
CA MET A 196 1.58 -8.44 22.36
C MET A 196 0.77 -8.03 21.12
N LYS A 197 1.43 -7.51 20.07
CA LYS A 197 0.78 -7.11 18.81
C LYS A 197 0.71 -8.22 17.77
N LEU A 198 1.55 -9.24 17.93
CA LEU A 198 1.67 -10.35 16.99
C LEU A 198 0.93 -11.59 17.44
N ILE A 199 0.87 -11.82 18.75
CA ILE A 199 0.39 -13.08 19.31
C ILE A 199 -1.12 -13.28 19.11
N ASP A 200 -1.50 -14.46 18.66
CA ASP A 200 -2.88 -14.91 18.71
C ASP A 200 -3.25 -15.47 20.09
N LYS A 201 -4.53 -15.43 20.46
CA LYS A 201 -5.03 -15.75 21.83
C LYS A 201 -4.60 -17.11 22.42
N ASN A 202 -4.14 -18.05 21.58
CA ASN A 202 -3.81 -19.42 21.96
C ASN A 202 -2.30 -19.72 21.94
N GLU A 203 -1.46 -18.74 21.64
CA GLU A 203 -0.02 -18.95 21.50
C GLU A 203 0.76 -18.53 22.76
N GLU A 204 2.01 -18.99 22.86
CA GLU A 204 2.88 -18.66 23.99
C GLU A 204 3.64 -17.34 23.76
N ILE A 205 3.31 -16.31 24.54
CA ILE A 205 3.92 -14.97 24.40
C ILE A 205 5.43 -14.97 24.59
N SER A 206 5.96 -15.90 25.40
CA SER A 206 7.38 -16.07 25.64
C SER A 206 8.15 -16.42 24.36
N LYS A 207 7.56 -17.24 23.46
CA LYS A 207 8.19 -17.60 22.18
C LYS A 207 8.31 -16.40 21.26
N TYR A 208 7.23 -15.62 21.14
CA TYR A 208 7.21 -14.39 20.34
C TYR A 208 8.17 -13.34 20.89
N LYS A 209 8.18 -13.15 22.21
CA LYS A 209 9.11 -12.23 22.86
C LYS A 209 10.56 -12.63 22.58
N ASP A 210 10.92 -13.89 22.79
CA ASP A 210 12.26 -14.40 22.54
C ASP A 210 12.68 -14.27 21.06
N PHE A 211 11.78 -14.63 20.14
CA PHE A 211 11.99 -14.47 18.70
C PHE A 211 12.29 -13.01 18.33
N ILE A 212 11.42 -12.08 18.75
CA ILE A 212 11.58 -10.65 18.44
C ILE A 212 12.84 -10.10 19.09
N ASN A 213 13.12 -10.47 20.35
CA ASN A 213 14.31 -10.00 21.06
C ASN A 213 15.58 -10.39 20.29
N ARG A 214 15.67 -11.64 19.83
CA ARG A 214 16.79 -12.11 19.00
C ARG A 214 16.92 -11.36 17.68
N CYS A 215 15.82 -11.04 17.01
CA CYS A 215 15.83 -10.22 15.80
C CYS A 215 16.32 -8.78 16.07
N ILE A 216 15.97 -8.17 17.21
CA ILE A 216 16.46 -6.84 17.58
C ILE A 216 17.95 -6.88 17.98
N GLU A 217 18.39 -7.95 18.63
CA GLU A 217 19.80 -8.09 19.05
C GLU A 217 20.74 -8.48 17.90
N GLN A 218 20.21 -8.92 16.76
CA GLN A 218 21.02 -9.08 15.56
C GLN A 218 21.71 -7.75 15.24
N LYS A 219 23.04 -7.77 15.26
CA LYS A 219 23.82 -6.62 14.79
C LYS A 219 23.47 -6.42 13.33
N VAL A 220 23.01 -5.21 12.99
CA VAL A 220 22.99 -4.74 11.61
C VAL A 220 24.43 -4.84 11.11
N THR A 221 24.76 -5.89 10.35
CA THR A 221 25.94 -5.89 9.50
C THR A 221 25.68 -4.83 8.45
N VAL A 222 26.19 -3.63 8.71
CA VAL A 222 26.18 -2.52 7.76
C VAL A 222 27.12 -2.92 6.62
N GLU A 223 26.63 -3.73 5.68
CA GLU A 223 27.17 -3.71 4.34
C GLU A 223 26.59 -2.46 3.66
N THR A 224 27.30 -1.34 3.87
CA THR A 224 27.31 -0.12 3.03
C THR A 224 25.97 0.51 2.62
N LEU A 225 25.67 1.66 3.25
CA LEU A 225 25.01 2.77 2.54
C LEU A 225 25.90 3.28 1.40
#